data_AF-A0AA39QLB3-F1
#
_entry.id   AF-A0AA39QLB3-F1
#
_cell.length_a   1.000
_cell.length_b   1.000
_cell.length_c   1.000
_cell.angle_alpha   90.00
_cell.angle_beta   90.00
_cell.angle_gamma   90.00
#
_symmetry.space_group_name_H-M   'P 1'
#
loop_
_entity.id
_entity.type
_entity.pdbx_description
1 polymer ?
#
loop_
_entity_poly.entity_id
_entity_poly.type
_entity_poly.pdbx_seq_one_letter_code
_entity_poly.pdbx_strand_id
1 'polypeptide(L)' 'IGLHIQLNHQSLKCPIPIPCHVKLRILHMMGIHDIAIDYCGCEQQIPQHIQLLRHGWYPAS' A
#
# COMPACT_ATOMS: atom_id res chain seq x y z
N ILE A 1 4.26 7.87 15.75
CA ILE A 1 3.43 6.66 15.50
C ILE A 1 2.84 6.84 14.11
N GLY A 2 3.33 6.10 13.13
CA GLY A 2 2.83 6.13 11.74
C GLY A 2 2.18 4.79 11.43
N LEU A 3 0.99 4.79 10.85
CA LEU A 3 0.33 3.57 10.42
C LEU A 3 1.08 3.03 9.19
N HIS A 4 1.50 1.76 9.25
CA HIS A 4 2.08 1.04 8.13
C HIS A 4 1.11 -0.04 7.67
N ILE A 5 0.78 -0.06 6.37
CA ILE A 5 -0.15 -1.02 5.79
C ILE A 5 0.59 -1.82 4.72
N GLN A 6 0.58 -3.14 4.87
CA GLN A 6 1.15 -4.05 3.89
C GLN A 6 0.06 -4.63 2.97
N LEU A 7 0.28 -4.61 1.65
CA LEU A 7 -0.73 -5.02 0.65
C LEU A 7 -0.44 -6.40 0.05
N ASN A 8 -1.52 -7.12 -0.31
CA ASN A 8 -1.53 -8.26 -1.25
C ASN A 8 -0.67 -9.49 -0.89
N HIS A 9 -0.08 -9.54 0.31
CA HIS A 9 0.50 -10.76 0.85
C HIS A 9 -0.56 -11.48 1.69
N GLN A 10 -0.82 -12.76 1.39
CA GLN A 10 -1.91 -13.51 2.01
C GLN A 10 -1.59 -13.97 3.45
N SER A 11 -0.30 -14.00 3.82
CA SER A 11 0.17 -14.24 5.19
C SER A 11 0.29 -12.94 5.99
N LEU A 12 0.60 -13.06 7.28
CA LEU A 12 0.73 -11.95 8.23
C LEU A 12 1.75 -10.88 7.81
N LYS A 13 2.88 -11.28 7.20
CA LYS A 13 3.96 -10.37 6.79
C LYS A 13 4.63 -10.87 5.51
N CYS A 14 4.92 -9.93 4.62
CA CYS A 14 5.64 -10.21 3.39
C CYS A 14 7.12 -10.37 3.73
N PRO A 15 7.80 -11.42 3.23
CA PRO A 15 9.24 -11.56 3.39
C PRO A 15 10.03 -10.53 2.57
N ILE A 16 9.41 -9.96 1.52
CA ILE A 16 10.04 -9.00 0.59
C ILE A 16 9.09 -7.80 0.40
N PRO A 17 8.92 -6.95 1.43
CA PRO A 17 8.11 -5.74 1.31
C PRO A 17 8.84 -4.70 0.45
N ILE A 18 8.10 -4.06 -0.46
CA ILE A 18 8.60 -2.96 -1.29
C ILE A 18 7.91 -1.67 -0.81
N PRO A 19 8.66 -0.69 -0.27
CA PRO A 19 8.06 0.54 0.22
C PRO A 19 7.40 1.32 -0.92
N CYS A 20 6.21 1.83 -0.64
CA CYS A 20 5.52 2.75 -1.54
C CYS A 20 6.19 4.13 -1.54
N HIS A 21 5.82 4.96 -2.51
CA HIS A 21 6.31 6.32 -2.60
C HIS A 21 6.01 7.11 -1.33
N VAL A 22 7.03 7.82 -0.83
CA VAL A 22 7.04 8.52 0.47
C VAL A 22 5.95 9.59 0.59
N LYS A 23 5.35 10.02 -0.52
CA LYS A 23 4.32 11.06 -0.57
C LYS A 23 2.89 10.54 -0.66
N LEU A 24 2.67 9.23 -0.52
CA LEU A 24 1.30 8.71 -0.56
C LEU A 24 0.50 9.23 0.64
N ARG A 25 -0.55 9.98 0.34
CA ARG A 25 -1.48 10.54 1.30
C ARG A 25 -2.87 10.02 1.03
N ILE A 26 -3.53 9.55 2.09
CA ILE A 26 -4.89 9.01 1.98
C ILE A 26 -5.84 10.14 2.27
N LEU A 27 -6.72 10.41 1.31
CA LEU A 27 -7.82 11.33 1.50
C LEU A 27 -9.04 10.53 1.97
N HIS A 28 -9.49 10.80 3.19
CA HIS A 28 -10.72 10.28 3.76
C HIS A 28 -11.69 11.43 4.04
N MET A 29 -12.98 11.14 4.28
CA MET A 29 -13.98 12.18 4.56
C MET A 29 -13.62 13.05 5.78
N MET A 30 -12.75 12.55 6.66
CA MET A 30 -12.27 13.24 7.87
C MET A 30 -10.95 14.01 7.68
N GLY A 31 -10.34 13.96 6.49
CA GLY A 31 -9.11 14.68 6.18
C GLY A 31 -8.04 13.83 5.47
N ILE A 32 -6.81 14.35 5.51
CA ILE A 32 -5.65 13.75 4.87
C ILE A 32 -4.82 13.03 5.92
N HIS A 33 -4.47 11.77 5.66
CA HIS A 33 -3.64 10.95 6.53
C HIS A 33 -2.32 10.58 5.83
N ASP A 34 -1.21 10.81 6.53
CA ASP A 34 0.12 10.32 6.15
C ASP A 34 0.28 8.89 6.65
N ILE A 35 0.23 7.93 5.72
CA ILE A 35 0.29 6.49 6.01
C ILE A 35 1.32 5.88 5.06
N ALA A 36 2.19 5.05 5.62
CA ALA A 36 3.15 4.30 4.82
C ALA A 36 2.50 3.02 4.30
N ILE A 37 2.71 2.73 3.01
CA ILE A 37 2.23 1.50 2.37
C ILE A 37 3.45 0.69 1.96
N ASP A 38 3.38 -0.61 2.17
CA ASP A 38 4.36 -1.57 1.71
C ASP A 38 3.69 -2.55 0.73
N TYR A 39 4.16 -2.60 -0.50
CA TYR A 39 3.73 -3.57 -1.52
C TYR A 39 4.35 -4.93 -1.27
N CYS A 40 3.66 -5.99 -1.69
CA CYS A 40 4.23 -7.32 -1.73
C CYS A 40 5.14 -7.45 -2.96
N GLY A 41 6.42 -7.79 -2.73
CA GLY A 41 7.45 -8.01 -3.76
C GLY A 41 7.80 -9.48 -4.01
N CYS A 42 6.97 -10.43 -3.55
CA CYS A 42 7.20 -11.86 -3.78
C CYS A 42 7.12 -12.26 -5.27
N GLU A 43 7.60 -13.45 -5.64
CA GLU A 43 7.72 -13.91 -7.04
C GLU A 43 6.41 -13.87 -7.86
N GLN A 44 5.24 -13.96 -7.20
CA GLN A 44 3.92 -13.81 -7.84
C GLN A 44 3.35 -12.39 -7.73
N GLN A 45 4.21 -11.37 -7.65
CA GLN A 45 3.74 -9.99 -7.49
C GLN A 45 2.93 -9.53 -8.71
N ILE A 46 1.74 -9.03 -8.42
CA ILE A 46 0.98 -8.19 -9.36
C ILE A 46 1.55 -6.77 -9.35
N PRO A 47 1.37 -6.00 -10.44
CA PRO A 47 1.85 -4.61 -10.49
C PRO A 47 1.35 -3.76 -9.31
N GLN A 48 2.17 -2.83 -8.83
CA GLN A 48 1.89 -1.98 -7.66
C GLN A 48 0.52 -1.28 -7.75
N HIS A 49 0.17 -0.73 -8.91
CA HIS A 49 -1.13 -0.09 -9.12
C HIS A 49 -2.30 -1.09 -8.98
N ILE A 50 -2.13 -2.35 -9.39
CA ILE A 50 -3.15 -3.40 -9.16
C ILE A 50 -3.24 -3.76 -7.67
N GLN A 51 -2.12 -3.76 -6.94
CA GLN A 51 -2.12 -4.02 -5.50
C GLN A 51 -2.97 -2.98 -4.75
N LEU A 52 -2.88 -1.71 -5.15
CA LEU A 52 -3.74 -0.63 -4.65
C LEU A 52 -5.21 -0.88 -5.01
N LEU A 53 -5.50 -1.08 -6.31
CA LEU A 53 -6.87 -1.21 -6.82
C LEU A 53 -7.62 -2.40 -6.18
N ARG A 54 -6.94 -3.52 -5.93
CA ARG A 54 -7.54 -4.68 -5.24
C ARG A 54 -8.00 -4.39 -3.82
N HIS A 55 -7.41 -3.40 -3.17
CA HIS A 55 -7.79 -2.99 -1.81
C HIS A 55 -8.73 -1.77 -1.83
N GLY A 56 -9.18 -1.31 -3.01
CA GLY A 56 -10.02 -0.13 -3.18
C GLY A 56 -9.27 1.20 -3.09
N TRP A 57 -7.96 1.20 -3.30
CA TRP A 57 -7.13 2.41 -3.25
C TRP A 57 -6.92 2.89 -4.67
N TYR A 58 -7.38 4.11 -4.95
CA TYR A 58 -7.32 4.70 -6.27
C TYR A 58 -6.28 5.81 -6.27
N PRO A 59 -5.20 5.70 -7.06
CA PRO A 59 -4.21 6.77 -7.15
C PRO A 59 -4.86 8.02 -7.77
N ALA A 60 -4.63 9.17 -7.16
CA ALA A 60 -4.95 10.48 -7.72
C ALA A 60 -3.63 11.18 -8.07
N SER A 61 -3.54 11.69 -9.30
CA SER A 61 -2.37 12.41 -9.85
C SER A 61 -2.41 13.89 -9.52
#